data_AF-A0A6F8XNA5-F1
#
_entry.id   AF-A0A6F8XNA5-F1
#
_cell.length_a   1.000
_cell.length_b   1.000
_cell.length_c   1.000
_cell.angle_alpha   90.00
_cell.angle_beta   90.00
_cell.angle_gamma   90.00
#
_symmetry.space_group_name_H-M   'P 1'
#
loop_
_entity.id
_entity.type
_entity.pdbx_description
1 polymer ?
#
loop_
_entity_poly.entity_id
_entity_poly.type
_entity_poly.pdbx_seq_one_letter_code
_entity_poly.pdbx_strand_id
1 'polypeptide(L)'
;MSDIGVILLDSDLYRPVGDVGNPDTFAFPVRYHRATGAYAPHVVERGASGLLDIFVAAGRTLVGQGARALSTSCGFLSIYQRQIADATGATVATSALLQAPLLLRMLPSDARLGVVTANAASLSDAHLEAAGVTAGSGPGSS
;
A
#
# COMPACT_ATOMS: atom_id res chain seq x y z
N MET A 1 -7.44 2.55 -22.70
CA MET A 1 -8.00 2.41 -21.34
C MET A 1 -6.89 1.87 -20.46
N SER A 2 -6.60 2.50 -19.32
CA SER A 2 -5.65 1.94 -18.35
C SER A 2 -6.34 0.84 -17.53
N ASP A 3 -5.64 -0.17 -17.06
CA ASP A 3 -6.20 -1.15 -16.11
C ASP A 3 -5.78 -0.87 -14.66
N ILE A 4 -4.78 0.02 -14.46
CA ILE A 4 -4.17 0.29 -13.16
C ILE A 4 -4.60 1.68 -12.66
N GLY A 5 -5.04 1.72 -11.41
CA GLY A 5 -5.28 2.94 -10.64
C GLY A 5 -4.35 3.06 -9.44
N VAL A 6 -3.95 4.28 -9.09
CA VAL A 6 -3.13 4.58 -7.92
C VAL A 6 -3.87 5.58 -7.04
N ILE A 7 -4.12 5.18 -5.79
CA ILE A 7 -4.68 6.04 -4.77
C ILE A 7 -3.54 6.87 -4.15
N LEU A 8 -3.63 8.18 -4.30
CA LEU A 8 -2.65 9.13 -3.77
C LEU A 8 -3.13 9.66 -2.42
N LEU A 9 -2.20 9.81 -1.47
CA LEU A 9 -2.47 10.61 -0.28
C LEU A 9 -2.80 12.06 -0.64
N ASP A 10 -3.62 12.69 0.18
CA ASP A 10 -3.93 14.11 0.05
C ASP A 10 -2.77 14.93 0.62
N SER A 11 -1.66 14.99 -0.10
CA SER A 11 -0.46 15.71 0.31
C SER A 11 0.23 16.27 -0.93
N ASP A 12 0.60 17.54 -0.86
CA ASP A 12 1.31 18.23 -1.94
C ASP A 12 2.80 17.93 -1.81
N LEU A 13 3.14 16.71 -2.22
CA LEU A 13 4.51 16.21 -2.30
C LEU A 13 5.05 16.48 -3.69
N TYR A 14 6.32 16.89 -3.78
CA TYR A 14 7.04 16.83 -5.05
C TYR A 14 7.17 15.36 -5.47
N ARG A 15 6.70 15.05 -6.69
CA ARG A 15 6.65 13.70 -7.26
C ARG A 15 7.69 13.59 -8.39
N PRO A 16 8.97 13.29 -8.12
CA PRO A 16 9.95 13.11 -9.19
C PRO A 16 9.59 11.89 -10.07
N VAL A 17 10.13 11.83 -11.28
CA VAL A 17 10.03 10.63 -12.12
C VAL A 17 10.65 9.45 -11.35
N GLY A 18 9.91 8.35 -11.24
CA GLY A 18 10.21 7.24 -10.34
C GLY A 18 9.24 7.13 -9.15
N ASP A 19 8.56 8.21 -8.78
CA ASP A 19 7.47 8.17 -7.81
C ASP A 19 6.21 7.56 -8.44
N VAL A 20 5.54 6.65 -7.70
CA VAL A 20 4.33 5.97 -8.18
C VAL A 20 3.20 6.93 -8.57
N GLY A 21 3.15 8.11 -7.97
CA GLY A 21 2.17 9.17 -8.25
C GLY A 21 2.58 10.16 -9.35
N ASN A 22 3.76 10.01 -9.95
CA ASN A 22 4.14 10.78 -11.14
C ASN A 22 3.63 10.07 -12.42
N PRO A 23 2.86 10.75 -13.29
CA PRO A 23 2.35 10.18 -14.54
C PRO A 23 3.43 9.69 -15.52
N ASP A 24 4.63 10.26 -15.47
CA ASP A 24 5.76 9.93 -16.35
C ASP A 24 6.61 8.76 -15.83
N THR A 25 6.30 8.22 -14.64
CA THR A 25 7.02 7.07 -14.05
C THR A 25 6.81 5.77 -14.82
N PHE A 26 5.63 5.58 -15.42
CA PHE A 26 5.25 4.33 -16.05
C PHE A 26 5.21 4.47 -17.58
N ALA A 27 5.75 3.47 -18.28
CA ALA A 27 5.65 3.36 -19.73
C ALA A 27 4.25 2.95 -20.23
N PHE A 28 3.27 2.87 -19.33
CA PHE A 28 1.88 2.53 -19.59
C PHE A 28 0.97 3.51 -18.84
N PRO A 29 -0.25 3.74 -19.32
CA PRO A 29 -1.11 4.74 -18.70
C PRO A 29 -1.58 4.26 -17.32
N VAL A 30 -1.62 5.17 -16.35
CA VAL A 30 -2.09 4.93 -14.98
C VAL A 30 -3.12 5.98 -14.61
N ARG A 31 -4.17 5.59 -13.89
CA ARG A 31 -5.15 6.55 -13.34
C ARG A 31 -4.78 6.92 -11.92
N TYR A 32 -4.98 8.19 -11.59
CA TYR A 32 -4.67 8.72 -10.27
C TYR A 32 -5.92 9.29 -9.63
N HIS A 33 -6.10 9.03 -8.35
CA HIS A 33 -7.14 9.69 -7.56
C HIS A 33 -6.62 10.00 -6.17
N ARG A 34 -6.82 11.22 -5.70
CA ARG A 34 -6.43 11.62 -4.34
C ARG A 34 -7.50 11.18 -3.35
N ALA A 35 -7.07 10.58 -2.25
CA ALA A 35 -7.90 10.27 -1.10
C ALA A 35 -8.09 11.54 -0.25
N THR A 36 -8.96 12.46 -0.72
CA THR A 36 -9.17 13.79 -0.09
C THR A 36 -9.45 13.69 1.41
N GLY A 37 -8.68 14.42 2.23
CA GLY A 37 -8.72 14.36 3.69
C GLY A 37 -7.74 13.36 4.33
N ALA A 38 -7.10 12.47 3.56
CA ALA A 38 -6.09 11.55 4.06
C ALA A 38 -4.67 12.12 3.92
N TYR A 39 -4.31 13.05 4.81
CA TYR A 39 -2.97 13.64 4.86
C TYR A 39 -1.93 12.68 5.45
N ALA A 40 -0.68 12.78 4.99
CA ALA A 40 0.40 11.86 5.37
C ALA A 40 0.62 11.70 6.89
N PRO A 41 0.64 12.76 7.73
CA PRO A 41 0.81 12.59 9.17
C PRO A 41 -0.31 11.76 9.81
N HIS A 42 -1.55 11.91 9.35
CA HIS A 42 -2.67 11.11 9.87
C HIS A 42 -2.57 9.64 9.48
N VAL A 43 -2.13 9.36 8.25
CA VAL A 43 -1.95 7.97 7.78
C VAL A 43 -0.79 7.29 8.49
N VAL A 44 0.35 7.96 8.58
CA VAL A 44 1.58 7.39 9.14
C VAL A 44 1.53 7.36 10.66
N GLU A 45 1.25 8.47 11.32
CA GLU A 45 1.41 8.58 12.78
C GLU A 45 0.21 8.04 13.56
N ARG A 46 -0.98 8.01 12.94
CA ARG A 46 -2.22 7.53 13.58
C ARG A 46 -2.71 6.19 13.01
N GLY A 47 -1.84 5.46 12.30
CA GLY A 47 -2.17 4.16 11.71
C GLY A 47 -3.40 4.21 10.82
N ALA A 48 -3.56 5.31 10.07
CA ALA A 48 -4.71 5.64 9.23
C ALA A 48 -6.10 5.51 9.89
N SER A 49 -6.19 5.47 11.22
CA SER A 49 -7.45 5.22 11.93
C SER A 49 -8.57 6.17 11.48
N GLY A 50 -9.73 5.60 11.14
CA GLY A 50 -10.89 6.34 10.64
C GLY A 50 -10.82 6.79 9.18
N LEU A 51 -9.79 6.41 8.42
CA LEU A 51 -9.63 6.85 7.02
C LEU A 51 -10.04 5.78 5.99
N LEU A 52 -10.46 4.59 6.43
CA LEU A 52 -10.81 3.48 5.52
C LEU A 52 -11.83 3.91 4.44
N ASP A 53 -12.91 4.58 4.84
CA ASP A 53 -13.98 4.98 3.91
C ASP A 53 -13.48 5.94 2.84
N ILE A 54 -12.51 6.81 3.17
CA ILE A 54 -11.88 7.72 2.21
C ILE A 54 -11.12 6.91 1.15
N PHE A 55 -10.34 5.92 1.57
CA PHE A 55 -9.59 5.05 0.64
C PHE A 55 -10.51 4.16 -0.19
N VAL A 56 -11.60 3.64 0.40
CA VAL A 56 -12.61 2.87 -0.33
C VAL A 56 -13.32 3.73 -1.37
N ALA A 57 -13.70 4.97 -1.03
CA ALA A 57 -14.30 5.90 -1.97
C ALA A 57 -13.35 6.21 -3.13
N ALA A 58 -12.08 6.52 -2.84
CA ALA A 58 -11.06 6.76 -3.86
C ALA A 58 -10.85 5.54 -4.78
N GLY A 59 -10.79 4.34 -4.21
CA GLY A 59 -10.68 3.09 -4.97
C GLY A 59 -11.90 2.85 -5.87
N ARG A 60 -13.11 3.07 -5.37
CA ARG A 60 -14.35 2.96 -6.17
C ARG A 60 -14.40 3.96 -7.31
N THR A 61 -13.92 5.19 -7.09
CA THR A 61 -13.81 6.17 -8.18
C THR A 61 -12.88 5.69 -9.27
N LEU A 62 -11.71 5.15 -8.93
CA LEU A 62 -10.78 4.59 -9.92
C LEU A 62 -11.38 3.39 -10.67
N VAL A 63 -12.08 2.49 -9.96
CA VAL A 63 -12.79 1.36 -10.58
C VAL A 63 -13.89 1.85 -11.53
N GLY A 64 -14.68 2.85 -11.14
CA GLY A 64 -15.69 3.46 -12.00
C GLY A 64 -15.10 4.14 -13.25
N GLN A 65 -13.83 4.57 -13.20
CA GLN A 65 -13.08 5.07 -14.35
C GLN A 65 -12.46 3.96 -15.22
N GLY A 66 -12.62 2.70 -14.82
CA GLY A 66 -12.16 1.51 -15.54
C GLY A 66 -10.85 0.90 -15.02
N ALA A 67 -10.39 1.23 -13.81
CA ALA A 67 -9.30 0.49 -13.18
C ALA A 67 -9.79 -0.90 -12.74
N ARG A 68 -9.01 -1.94 -13.01
CA ARG A 68 -9.22 -3.33 -12.59
C ARG A 68 -8.25 -3.75 -11.48
N ALA A 69 -7.12 -3.06 -11.40
CA ALA A 69 -6.15 -3.18 -10.33
C ALA A 69 -5.87 -1.82 -9.68
N LEU A 70 -5.65 -1.83 -8.37
CA LEU A 70 -5.37 -0.64 -7.57
C LEU A 70 -4.06 -0.80 -6.81
N SER A 71 -3.29 0.27 -6.74
CA SER A 71 -2.17 0.43 -5.81
C SER A 71 -2.28 1.75 -5.06
N THR A 72 -1.32 2.04 -4.18
CA THR A 72 -1.32 3.27 -3.38
C THR A 72 0.07 3.92 -3.36
N SER A 73 0.11 5.19 -2.97
CA SER A 73 1.38 5.89 -2.75
C SER A 73 1.95 5.80 -1.33
N CYS A 74 1.34 5.03 -0.42
CA CYS A 74 1.81 4.96 0.97
C CYS A 74 1.76 3.52 1.50
N GLY A 75 2.94 2.97 1.82
CA GLY A 75 3.07 1.59 2.30
C GLY A 75 2.40 1.30 3.64
N PHE A 76 2.08 2.33 4.43
CA PHE A 76 1.32 2.19 5.70
C PHE A 76 -0.14 1.77 5.47
N LEU A 77 -0.65 1.84 4.24
CA LEU A 77 -1.98 1.36 3.89
C LEU A 77 -2.08 -0.16 3.77
N SER A 78 -1.04 -0.92 4.15
CA SER A 78 -1.12 -2.38 4.27
C SER A 78 -2.25 -2.83 5.20
N ILE A 79 -2.52 -2.09 6.28
CA ILE A 79 -3.63 -2.36 7.23
C ILE A 79 -5.03 -2.35 6.59
N TYR A 80 -5.18 -1.72 5.42
CA TYR A 80 -6.43 -1.65 4.66
C TYR A 80 -6.42 -2.51 3.40
N GLN A 81 -5.41 -3.37 3.23
CA GLN A 81 -5.25 -4.23 2.06
C GLN A 81 -6.52 -5.02 1.71
N ARG A 82 -7.05 -5.78 2.67
CA ARG A 82 -8.26 -6.61 2.46
C ARG A 82 -9.51 -5.77 2.31
N GLN A 83 -9.70 -4.80 3.19
CA GLN A 83 -10.91 -3.98 3.20
C GLN A 83 -11.11 -3.19 1.90
N ILE A 84 -10.04 -2.64 1.33
CA ILE A 84 -10.11 -1.95 0.04
C ILE A 84 -10.41 -2.94 -1.09
N ALA A 85 -9.77 -4.12 -1.10
CA ALA A 85 -10.02 -5.14 -2.12
C ALA A 85 -11.48 -5.61 -2.09
N ASP A 86 -11.97 -5.99 -0.92
CA ASP A 86 -13.33 -6.50 -0.73
C ASP A 86 -14.38 -5.43 -1.09
N ALA A 87 -14.16 -4.17 -0.71
CA ALA A 87 -15.12 -3.10 -0.94
C ALA A 87 -15.15 -2.55 -2.38
N THR A 88 -14.09 -2.78 -3.16
CA THR A 88 -13.95 -2.31 -4.55
C THR A 88 -14.14 -3.42 -5.58
N GLY A 89 -13.94 -4.69 -5.20
CA GLY A 89 -13.91 -5.83 -6.12
C GLY A 89 -12.69 -5.85 -7.05
N ALA A 90 -11.72 -4.96 -6.84
CA ALA A 90 -10.50 -4.87 -7.65
C ALA A 90 -9.38 -5.74 -7.09
N THR A 91 -8.39 -6.05 -7.92
CA THR A 91 -7.10 -6.55 -7.42
C THR A 91 -6.35 -5.41 -6.76
N VAL A 92 -5.94 -5.54 -5.50
CA VAL A 92 -5.30 -4.44 -4.76
C VAL A 92 -3.90 -4.83 -4.30
N ALA A 93 -2.94 -3.91 -4.41
CA ALA A 93 -1.64 -4.00 -3.76
C ALA A 93 -1.32 -2.66 -3.08
N THR A 94 -1.63 -2.54 -1.79
CA THR A 94 -1.48 -1.26 -1.08
C THR A 94 -0.03 -0.96 -0.68
N SER A 95 0.83 -1.97 -0.56
CA SER A 95 2.17 -1.81 -0.03
C SER A 95 3.17 -2.80 -0.63
N ALA A 96 4.43 -2.39 -0.73
CA ALA A 96 5.54 -3.30 -1.07
C ALA A 96 5.71 -4.42 -0.03
N LEU A 97 5.24 -4.22 1.22
CA LEU A 97 5.26 -5.24 2.26
C LEU A 97 4.53 -6.53 1.86
N LEU A 98 3.58 -6.48 0.93
CA LEU A 98 2.87 -7.66 0.41
C LEU A 98 3.81 -8.66 -0.28
N GLN A 99 5.02 -8.24 -0.66
CA GLN A 99 6.04 -9.12 -1.23
C GLN A 99 6.81 -9.89 -0.16
N ALA A 100 6.76 -9.47 1.11
CA ALA A 100 7.54 -10.06 2.19
C ALA A 100 7.32 -11.57 2.36
N PRO A 101 6.09 -12.13 2.30
CA PRO A 101 5.90 -13.57 2.45
C PRO A 101 6.59 -14.39 1.35
N LEU A 102 6.62 -13.87 0.11
CA LEU A 102 7.32 -14.50 -1.00
C LEU A 102 8.83 -14.44 -0.80
N LEU A 103 9.35 -13.25 -0.46
CA LEU A 103 10.79 -13.05 -0.22
C LEU A 103 11.32 -13.94 0.90
N LEU A 104 10.59 -14.03 2.03
CA LEU A 104 10.97 -14.89 3.15
C LEU A 104 11.07 -16.37 2.78
N ARG A 105 10.28 -16.85 1.81
CA ARG A 105 10.37 -18.24 1.30
C ARG A 105 11.55 -18.48 0.36
N MET A 106 12.11 -17.42 -0.23
CA MET A 106 13.24 -17.50 -1.15
C MET A 106 14.59 -17.34 -0.45
N LEU A 107 14.58 -16.81 0.77
CA LEU A 107 15.78 -16.58 1.56
C LEU A 107 16.23 -17.87 2.28
N PRO A 108 17.55 -18.05 2.51
CA PRO A 108 18.07 -19.07 3.43
C PRO A 108 17.39 -19.00 4.79
N SER A 109 17.29 -20.13 5.48
CA SER A 109 16.60 -20.24 6.77
C SER A 109 17.23 -19.39 7.88
N ASP A 110 18.47 -18.93 7.73
CA ASP A 110 19.21 -18.07 8.64
C ASP A 110 19.28 -16.60 8.20
N ALA A 111 18.76 -16.27 7.01
CA ALA A 111 18.68 -14.90 6.53
C ALA A 111 17.48 -14.14 7.14
N ARG A 112 17.57 -12.80 7.11
CA ARG A 112 16.53 -11.90 7.63
C ARG A 112 16.09 -10.94 6.53
N LEU A 113 14.80 -10.65 6.45
CA LEU A 113 14.25 -9.60 5.60
C LEU A 113 14.27 -8.26 6.36
N GLY A 114 15.04 -7.30 5.86
CA GLY A 114 15.05 -5.92 6.38
C GLY A 114 13.96 -5.07 5.75
N VAL A 115 13.28 -4.25 6.55
CA VAL A 115 12.30 -3.27 6.08
C VAL A 115 12.84 -1.87 6.33
N VAL A 116 12.94 -1.07 5.27
CA VAL A 116 13.27 0.36 5.35
C VAL A 116 11.96 1.14 5.32
N THR A 117 11.73 1.99 6.33
CA THR A 117 10.48 2.75 6.49
C THR A 117 10.77 4.22 6.80
N ALA A 118 9.88 5.10 6.37
CA ALA A 118 9.96 6.53 6.68
C ALA A 118 9.76 6.82 8.18
N ASN A 119 9.07 5.94 8.91
CA ASN A 119 8.88 6.06 10.35
C ASN A 119 8.84 4.67 11.02
N ALA A 120 9.89 4.32 11.74
CA ALA A 120 9.98 3.03 12.44
C ALA A 120 9.04 2.95 13.65
N ALA A 121 8.79 4.05 14.35
CA ALA A 121 7.92 4.07 15.53
C ALA A 121 6.45 3.84 15.17
N SER A 122 6.06 4.17 13.94
CA SER A 122 4.69 3.95 13.43
C SER A 122 4.48 2.59 12.79
N LEU A 123 5.55 1.89 12.39
CA LEU A 123 5.44 0.58 11.75
C LEU A 123 5.15 -0.48 12.80
N SER A 124 3.88 -0.82 12.96
CA SER A 124 3.40 -1.83 13.92
C SER A 124 3.21 -3.22 13.30
N ASP A 125 3.06 -4.24 14.17
CA ASP A 125 2.75 -5.62 13.77
C ASP A 125 1.49 -5.71 12.90
N ALA A 126 0.47 -4.87 13.15
CA ALA A 126 -0.73 -4.82 12.32
C ALA A 126 -0.43 -4.54 10.84
N HIS A 127 0.61 -3.75 10.53
CA HIS A 127 1.02 -3.49 9.15
C HIS A 127 1.65 -4.72 8.50
N LEU A 128 2.43 -5.47 9.28
CA LEU A 128 3.14 -6.68 8.86
C LEU A 128 2.14 -7.84 8.68
N GLU A 129 1.26 -8.04 9.65
CA GLU A 129 0.20 -9.05 9.62
C GLU A 129 -0.76 -8.84 8.46
N ALA A 130 -1.20 -7.60 8.22
CA ALA A 130 -2.05 -7.27 7.08
C ALA A 130 -1.34 -7.49 5.73
N ALA A 131 -0.01 -7.47 5.73
CA ALA A 131 0.82 -7.84 4.59
C ALA A 131 1.14 -9.35 4.50
N GLY A 132 0.62 -10.16 5.43
CA GLY A 132 0.83 -11.61 5.47
C GLY A 132 2.13 -12.05 6.16
N VAL A 133 2.79 -11.17 6.89
CA VAL A 133 3.98 -11.49 7.69
C VAL A 133 3.50 -11.89 9.10
N THR A 134 3.55 -13.18 9.41
CA THR A 134 3.12 -13.72 10.72
C THR A 134 4.31 -13.95 11.65
N ALA A 135 4.07 -13.89 12.97
CA ALA A 135 5.05 -14.33 13.96
C ALA A 135 5.44 -15.79 13.68
N GLY A 136 6.73 -16.04 13.44
CA GLY A 136 7.29 -17.33 13.01
C GLY A 136 7.85 -17.36 11.59
N SER A 137 7.73 -16.25 10.85
CA SER A 137 8.38 -16.08 9.54
C SER A 137 9.87 -15.69 9.64
N GLY A 138 10.47 -15.77 10.84
CA GLY A 138 11.88 -15.51 11.09
C GLY A 138 12.61 -16.79 11.55
N PRO A 139 13.94 -16.85 11.44
CA PRO A 139 14.71 -18.00 11.89
C PRO A 139 14.51 -18.21 13.40
N GLY A 140 13.93 -19.35 13.82
CA GLY A 140 14.06 -19.83 15.20
C GLY A 140 12.83 -19.82 16.10
N SER A 141 11.60 -19.92 15.60
CA SER A 141 10.45 -20.30 16.46
C SER A 141 9.90 -21.69 16.11
N SER A 142 10.56 -22.72 16.63
CA SER A 142 10.01 -24.05 16.92
C SER A 142 10.67 -24.54 18.19
#